data_AF-A0A060WIJ0-F1
#
_entry.id   AF-A0A060WIJ0-F1
#
_cell.length_a   1.000
_cell.length_b   1.000
_cell.length_c   1.000
_cell.angle_alpha   90.00
_cell.angle_beta   90.00
_cell.angle_gamma   90.00
#
_symmetry.space_group_name_H-M   'P 1'
#
loop_
_entity.id
_entity.type
_entity.pdbx_description
1 polymer ?
#
loop_
_entity_poly.entity_id
_entity_poly.type
_entity_poly.pdbx_seq_one_letter_code
_entity_poly.pdbx_strand_id
1 'polypeptide(L)'
;MILSKAEMQQNKVIPSRIHSVLLRQHVFVLSFPVAASTNMGKIKARDLRGKKKEELLKQLDDLKVELSQLRVAKVTGGAASKLSKICVVRKSIARVLTVINQTQKENLRKFYKGKKYKPLDLRPRKTRAIRRRLNKHEETLRTKKMQRKDRLYSIRKFAVKA
;
A
#
# COMPACT_ATOMS: atom_id res chain seq x y z
N MET A 1 -22.02 -8.80 59.93
CA MET A 1 -22.26 -9.82 58.88
C MET A 1 -21.56 -9.37 57.60
N ILE A 2 -20.57 -10.16 57.17
CA ILE A 2 -20.21 -10.48 55.77
C ILE A 2 -19.60 -9.29 54.97
N LEU A 3 -18.26 -9.22 54.81
CA LEU A 3 -17.42 -9.85 53.74
C LEU A 3 -17.88 -9.42 52.32
N SER A 4 -17.07 -9.09 51.31
CA SER A 4 -15.63 -9.19 50.99
C SER A 4 -15.47 -8.77 49.51
N LYS A 5 -14.22 -8.49 49.09
CA LYS A 5 -13.66 -8.47 47.70
C LYS A 5 -14.06 -7.30 46.78
N ALA A 6 -13.16 -6.60 46.08
CA ALA A 6 -11.71 -6.68 45.86
C ALA A 6 -11.26 -5.31 45.29
N GLU A 7 -10.24 -4.62 45.81
CA GLU A 7 -8.80 -4.76 45.52
C GLU A 7 -8.43 -5.06 44.06
N MET A 8 -7.81 -4.07 43.39
CA MET A 8 -6.57 -4.13 42.58
C MET A 8 -6.48 -2.84 41.75
N GLN A 9 -5.84 -1.79 42.27
CA GLN A 9 -4.41 -1.48 42.10
C GLN A 9 -3.96 -1.22 40.64
N GLN A 10 -3.62 0.05 40.43
CA GLN A 10 -2.47 0.60 39.70
C GLN A 10 -2.29 0.31 38.20
N ASN A 11 -2.25 1.40 37.41
CA ASN A 11 -1.03 1.76 36.67
C ASN A 11 -1.08 3.20 36.14
N LYS A 12 -0.18 4.05 36.68
CA LYS A 12 0.30 5.30 36.08
C LYS A 12 1.32 4.97 34.98
N VAL A 13 1.22 5.55 33.79
CA VAL A 13 2.36 5.83 32.87
C VAL A 13 2.00 7.06 32.01
N ILE A 14 2.37 8.29 32.40
CA ILE A 14 3.56 9.07 31.98
C ILE A 14 3.70 9.26 30.46
N PRO A 15 3.54 10.49 29.91
CA PRO A 15 4.10 10.84 28.60
C PRO A 15 5.60 11.16 28.75
N SER A 16 6.46 10.22 28.35
CA SER A 16 7.92 10.42 28.35
C SER A 16 8.33 11.40 27.24
N ARG A 17 8.53 12.65 27.64
CA ARG A 17 9.46 13.58 27.01
C ARG A 17 10.86 13.24 27.53
N ILE A 18 11.84 12.98 26.68
CA ILE A 18 13.27 13.28 26.92
C ILE A 18 14.03 13.27 25.57
N HIS A 19 14.55 14.47 25.27
CA HIS A 19 15.87 14.81 24.71
C HIS A 19 16.40 14.15 23.42
N SER A 20 16.66 15.06 22.48
CA SER A 20 17.85 15.13 21.63
C SER A 20 19.12 14.62 22.31
N VAL A 21 19.75 13.59 21.72
CA VAL A 21 21.18 13.34 21.85
C VAL A 21 21.74 13.10 20.46
N LEU A 22 22.77 13.89 20.15
CA LEU A 22 23.54 13.93 18.94
C LEU A 22 24.85 13.19 19.23
N LEU A 23 25.01 11.96 18.73
CA LEU A 23 26.31 11.30 18.53
C LEU A 23 26.07 10.01 17.70
N ARG A 24 26.41 10.04 16.41
CA ARG A 24 27.69 9.55 15.84
C ARG A 24 27.74 8.01 15.73
N GLN A 25 27.98 7.59 14.47
CA GLN A 25 28.66 6.37 14.01
C GLN A 25 27.79 5.31 13.32
N HIS A 26 27.97 5.27 11.99
CA HIS A 26 28.02 4.09 11.15
C HIS A 26 27.20 2.87 11.58
N VAL A 27 25.91 2.88 11.26
CA VAL A 27 25.24 1.63 10.85
C VAL A 27 25.51 1.43 9.37
N PHE A 28 26.62 0.74 9.15
CA PHE A 28 26.96 -0.05 7.98
C PHE A 28 25.68 -0.63 7.37
N VAL A 29 25.16 0.04 6.34
CA VAL A 29 24.10 -0.49 5.50
C VAL A 29 24.74 -1.65 4.77
N LEU A 30 24.63 -2.85 5.36
CA LEU A 30 24.78 -4.09 4.62
C LEU A 30 23.73 -4.05 3.53
N SER A 31 24.16 -3.51 2.39
CA SER A 31 23.58 -3.74 1.07
C SER A 31 23.56 -5.25 0.89
N PHE A 32 22.48 -5.88 1.36
CA PHE A 32 22.15 -7.24 1.04
C PHE A 32 22.20 -7.33 -0.48
N PRO A 33 23.13 -8.09 -1.08
CA PRO A 33 23.07 -8.34 -2.49
C PRO A 33 21.79 -9.16 -2.68
N VAL A 34 20.77 -8.54 -3.27
CA VAL A 34 19.67 -9.29 -3.87
C VAL A 34 20.33 -10.17 -4.90
N ALA A 35 20.61 -11.41 -4.50
CA ALA A 35 21.04 -12.46 -5.38
C ALA A 35 19.92 -12.59 -6.42
N ALA A 36 20.12 -11.92 -7.55
CA ALA A 36 19.29 -12.07 -8.72
C ALA A 36 19.53 -13.49 -9.23
N SER A 37 18.79 -14.45 -8.68
CA SER A 37 18.63 -15.77 -9.27
C SER A 37 18.04 -15.54 -10.67
N THR A 38 18.91 -15.49 -11.68
CA THR A 38 18.57 -15.46 -13.09
C THR A 38 18.04 -16.85 -13.46
N ASN A 39 16.83 -17.13 -13.01
CA ASN A 39 16.05 -18.25 -13.50
C ASN A 39 15.56 -17.89 -14.92
N MET A 40 16.25 -18.42 -15.93
CA MET A 40 16.05 -18.16 -17.36
C MET A 40 14.63 -18.49 -17.87
N GLY A 41 13.79 -19.19 -17.10
CA GLY A 41 12.40 -19.53 -17.46
C GLY A 41 11.31 -18.66 -16.81
N LYS A 42 11.65 -17.62 -16.04
CA LYS A 42 10.67 -16.80 -15.31
C LYS A 42 10.41 -15.49 -16.04
N ILE A 43 9.19 -15.31 -16.56
CA ILE A 43 8.73 -14.03 -17.14
C ILE A 43 8.86 -12.93 -16.09
N LYS A 44 9.65 -11.89 -16.39
CA LYS A 44 9.87 -10.74 -15.51
C LYS A 44 8.89 -9.63 -15.87
N ALA A 45 8.39 -8.94 -14.84
CA ALA A 45 7.38 -7.90 -15.04
C ALA A 45 7.91 -6.67 -15.80
N ARG A 46 9.22 -6.37 -15.69
CA ARG A 46 9.86 -5.27 -16.43
C ARG A 46 9.69 -5.41 -17.94
N ASP A 47 9.90 -6.61 -18.46
CA ASP A 47 9.90 -6.88 -19.90
C ASP A 47 8.47 -6.87 -20.48
N LEU A 48 7.45 -7.00 -19.63
CA LEU A 48 6.04 -6.97 -20.03
C LEU A 48 5.47 -5.54 -20.14
N ARG A 49 6.04 -4.56 -19.42
CA ARG A 49 5.51 -3.18 -19.38
C ARG A 49 5.69 -2.43 -20.71
N GLY A 50 6.67 -2.82 -21.52
CA GLY A 50 6.93 -2.22 -22.84
C GLY A 50 6.14 -2.82 -23.99
N LYS A 51 5.42 -3.92 -23.77
CA LYS A 51 4.69 -4.65 -24.82
C LYS A 51 3.29 -4.09 -25.02
N LYS A 52 2.75 -4.23 -26.23
CA LYS A 52 1.37 -3.83 -26.54
C LYS A 52 0.37 -4.78 -25.88
N LYS A 53 -0.86 -4.29 -25.65
CA LYS A 53 -1.94 -5.07 -25.02
C LYS A 53 -2.24 -6.36 -25.78
N GLU A 54 -2.24 -6.31 -27.11
CA GLU A 54 -2.52 -7.47 -27.97
C GLU A 54 -1.48 -8.59 -27.80
N GLU A 55 -0.20 -8.23 -27.73
CA GLU A 55 0.90 -9.18 -27.50
C GLU A 55 0.79 -9.84 -26.11
N LEU A 56 0.39 -9.07 -25.09
CA LEU A 56 0.17 -9.58 -23.74
C LEU A 56 -1.02 -10.54 -23.67
N LEU A 57 -2.06 -10.34 -24.49
CA LEU A 57 -3.20 -11.25 -24.57
C LEU A 57 -2.81 -12.57 -25.24
N LYS A 58 -2.06 -12.51 -26.35
CA LYS A 58 -1.54 -13.72 -27.00
C LYS A 58 -0.67 -14.55 -26.05
N GLN A 59 0.30 -13.91 -25.39
CA GLN A 59 1.15 -14.57 -24.38
C GLN A 59 0.34 -15.17 -23.22
N LEU A 60 -0.75 -14.53 -22.83
CA LEU A 60 -1.62 -15.01 -21.77
C LEU A 60 -2.39 -16.27 -22.18
N ASP A 61 -2.84 -16.35 -23.42
CA ASP A 61 -3.56 -17.53 -23.92
C ASP A 61 -2.61 -18.72 -24.15
N ASP A 62 -1.39 -18.49 -24.64
CA ASP A 62 -0.36 -19.53 -24.74
C ASP A 62 -0.05 -20.15 -23.36
N LEU A 63 0.12 -19.30 -22.33
CA LEU A 63 0.38 -19.76 -20.96
C LEU A 63 -0.80 -20.52 -20.34
N LYS A 64 -2.04 -20.20 -20.71
CA LYS A 64 -3.22 -20.94 -20.26
C LYS A 64 -3.28 -22.33 -20.90
N VAL A 65 -2.96 -22.44 -22.19
CA VAL A 65 -2.90 -23.72 -22.89
C VAL A 65 -1.83 -24.60 -22.26
N GLU A 66 -0.64 -24.06 -22.02
CA GLU A 66 0.45 -24.77 -21.31
C GLU A 66 0.00 -25.23 -19.92
N LEU A 67 -0.68 -24.37 -19.15
CA LEU A 67 -1.19 -24.73 -17.84
C LEU A 67 -2.22 -25.87 -17.90
N SER A 68 -3.10 -25.86 -18.90
CA SER A 68 -4.09 -26.93 -19.12
C SER A 68 -3.41 -28.27 -19.40
N GLN A 69 -2.42 -28.28 -20.29
CA GLN A 69 -1.62 -29.48 -20.61
C GLN A 69 -0.88 -30.01 -19.38
N LEU A 70 -0.29 -29.13 -18.57
CA LEU A 70 0.40 -29.51 -17.33
C LEU A 70 -0.56 -30.07 -16.26
N ARG A 71 -1.83 -29.64 -16.25
CA ARG A 71 -2.85 -30.23 -15.35
C ARG A 71 -3.23 -31.63 -15.77
N VAL A 72 -3.40 -31.89 -17.07
CA VAL A 72 -3.65 -33.25 -17.59
C VAL A 72 -2.47 -34.15 -17.26
N ALA A 73 -1.24 -33.69 -17.51
CA ALA A 73 -0.02 -34.44 -17.19
C ALA A 73 0.13 -34.74 -15.69
N LYS A 74 -0.43 -33.90 -14.81
CA LYS A 74 -0.45 -34.18 -13.37
C LYS A 74 -1.37 -35.36 -13.04
N VAL A 75 -2.53 -35.44 -13.69
CA VAL A 75 -3.51 -36.51 -13.45
C VAL A 75 -2.98 -37.85 -13.97
N THR A 76 -2.29 -37.85 -15.11
CA THR A 76 -1.73 -39.07 -15.71
C THR A 76 -0.40 -39.54 -15.10
N GLY A 77 0.04 -38.96 -13.97
CA GLY A 77 1.27 -39.37 -13.28
C GLY A 77 2.57 -38.95 -13.99
N GLY A 78 2.60 -37.78 -14.62
CA GLY A 78 3.75 -37.29 -15.39
C GLY A 78 5.00 -36.95 -14.56
N ALA A 79 6.13 -36.82 -15.26
CA ALA A 79 7.45 -36.54 -14.66
C ALA A 79 7.48 -35.32 -13.72
N ALA A 80 8.26 -35.41 -12.63
CA ALA A 80 8.40 -34.36 -11.61
C ALA A 80 8.87 -32.99 -12.16
N SER A 81 9.63 -33.01 -13.26
CA SER A 81 10.06 -31.79 -13.97
C SER A 81 8.88 -31.02 -14.58
N LYS A 82 7.86 -31.71 -15.10
CA LYS A 82 6.61 -31.09 -15.62
C LYS A 82 5.76 -30.54 -14.48
N LEU A 83 5.68 -31.24 -13.34
CA LEU A 83 4.93 -30.79 -12.16
C LEU A 83 5.51 -29.49 -11.56
N SER A 84 6.83 -29.37 -11.54
CA SER A 84 7.52 -28.17 -11.04
C SER A 84 7.20 -26.90 -11.86
N LYS A 85 6.92 -27.06 -13.16
CA LYS A 85 6.56 -25.94 -14.05
C LYS A 85 5.20 -25.33 -13.72
N ILE A 86 4.27 -26.07 -13.10
CA ILE A 86 2.91 -25.58 -12.76
C ILE A 86 2.98 -24.32 -11.90
N CYS A 87 3.84 -24.30 -10.88
CA CYS A 87 4.00 -23.14 -9.99
C CYS A 87 4.55 -21.92 -10.76
N VAL A 88 5.49 -22.15 -11.68
CA VAL A 88 6.11 -21.10 -12.49
C VAL A 88 5.09 -20.49 -13.45
N VAL A 89 4.37 -21.31 -14.22
CA VAL A 89 3.36 -20.86 -15.19
C VAL A 89 2.23 -20.10 -14.52
N ARG A 90 1.73 -20.56 -13.36
CA ARG A 90 0.72 -19.83 -12.57
C ARG A 90 1.19 -18.43 -12.16
N LYS A 91 2.44 -18.32 -11.70
CA LYS A 91 3.04 -17.03 -11.33
C LYS A 91 3.24 -16.15 -12.57
N SER A 92 3.60 -16.72 -13.72
CA SER A 92 3.72 -15.99 -14.98
C SER A 92 2.38 -15.42 -15.47
N ILE A 93 1.29 -16.21 -15.46
CA ILE A 93 -0.06 -15.75 -15.81
C ILE A 93 -0.49 -14.59 -14.89
N ALA A 94 -0.29 -14.75 -13.57
CA ALA A 94 -0.61 -13.70 -12.61
C ALA A 94 0.15 -12.40 -12.87
N ARG A 95 1.43 -12.46 -13.28
CA ARG A 95 2.22 -11.28 -13.65
C ARG A 95 1.68 -10.59 -14.90
N VAL A 96 1.35 -11.35 -15.95
CA VAL A 96 0.79 -10.78 -17.20
C VAL A 96 -0.54 -10.07 -16.93
N LEU A 97 -1.47 -10.73 -16.22
CA LEU A 97 -2.74 -10.13 -15.80
C LEU A 97 -2.54 -8.88 -14.94
N THR A 98 -1.56 -8.89 -14.03
CA THR A 98 -1.24 -7.73 -13.19
C THR A 98 -0.80 -6.54 -14.03
N VAL A 99 0.08 -6.74 -15.02
CA VAL A 99 0.55 -5.66 -15.90
C VAL A 99 -0.59 -5.11 -16.75
N ILE A 100 -1.43 -5.98 -17.33
CA ILE A 100 -2.63 -5.58 -18.08
C ILE A 100 -3.57 -4.73 -17.21
N ASN A 101 -3.85 -5.16 -15.98
CA ASN A 101 -4.73 -4.44 -15.09
C ASN A 101 -4.13 -3.11 -14.61
N GLN A 102 -2.81 -3.05 -14.43
CA GLN A 102 -2.11 -1.81 -14.08
C GLN A 102 -2.23 -0.77 -15.20
N THR A 103 -1.93 -1.14 -16.45
CA THR A 103 -2.01 -0.21 -17.60
C THR A 103 -3.43 0.26 -17.85
N GLN A 104 -4.42 -0.65 -17.75
CA GLN A 104 -5.84 -0.30 -17.86
C GLN A 104 -6.25 0.71 -16.78
N LYS A 105 -5.94 0.44 -15.50
CA LYS A 105 -6.27 1.37 -14.40
C LYS A 105 -5.55 2.70 -14.53
N GLU A 106 -4.31 2.71 -15.00
CA GLU A 106 -3.55 3.95 -15.23
C GLU A 106 -4.23 4.82 -16.31
N ASN A 107 -4.64 4.21 -17.42
CA ASN A 107 -5.35 4.90 -18.49
C ASN A 107 -6.71 5.46 -18.01
N LEU A 108 -7.45 4.68 -17.21
CA LEU A 108 -8.69 5.16 -16.59
C LEU A 108 -8.45 6.30 -15.59
N ARG A 109 -7.35 6.26 -14.81
CA ARG A 109 -6.97 7.35 -13.89
C ARG A 109 -6.64 8.63 -14.65
N LYS A 110 -5.99 8.54 -15.81
CA LYS A 110 -5.71 9.67 -16.71
C LYS A 110 -7.02 10.25 -17.24
N PHE A 111 -7.93 9.41 -17.74
CA PHE A 111 -9.22 9.84 -18.29
C PHE A 111 -10.17 10.49 -17.26
N TYR A 112 -10.22 9.96 -16.03
CA TYR A 112 -11.04 10.51 -14.93
C TYR A 112 -10.27 11.52 -14.05
N LYS A 113 -9.12 12.02 -14.50
CA LYS A 113 -8.41 13.11 -13.81
C LYS A 113 -9.27 14.38 -13.88
N GLY A 114 -9.37 15.13 -12.78
CA GLY A 114 -10.17 16.36 -12.70
C GLY A 114 -11.70 16.20 -12.69
N LYS A 115 -12.26 15.08 -13.19
CA LYS A 115 -13.70 14.85 -13.18
C LYS A 115 -14.24 14.69 -11.74
N LYS A 116 -15.36 15.36 -11.44
CA LYS A 116 -16.07 15.29 -10.14
C LYS A 116 -16.54 13.87 -9.84
N TYR A 117 -17.17 13.21 -10.80
CA TYR A 117 -17.71 11.85 -10.64
C TYR A 117 -16.73 10.81 -11.18
N LYS A 118 -16.24 9.95 -10.28
CA LYS A 118 -15.36 8.83 -10.61
C LYS A 118 -16.00 7.50 -10.15
N PRO A 119 -15.73 6.41 -10.88
CA PRO A 119 -16.07 5.05 -10.44
C PRO A 119 -15.54 4.75 -9.04
N LEU A 120 -16.25 3.92 -8.27
CA LEU A 120 -15.90 3.56 -6.89
C LEU A 120 -14.48 2.98 -6.78
N ASP A 121 -14.07 2.17 -7.76
CA ASP A 121 -12.75 1.51 -7.80
C ASP A 121 -11.57 2.47 -7.87
N LEU A 122 -11.77 3.66 -8.46
CA LEU A 122 -10.72 4.67 -8.61
C LEU A 122 -10.68 5.64 -7.43
N ARG A 123 -11.67 5.60 -6.54
CA ARG A 123 -11.71 6.45 -5.35
C ARG A 123 -10.62 6.02 -4.35
N PRO A 124 -10.04 6.96 -3.60
CA PRO A 124 -9.07 6.63 -2.57
C PRO A 124 -9.73 5.75 -1.48
N ARG A 125 -9.08 4.63 -1.14
CA ARG A 125 -9.55 3.74 -0.08
C ARG A 125 -9.21 4.36 1.28
N LYS A 126 -10.21 4.93 1.93
CA LYS A 126 -10.15 5.47 3.31
C LYS A 126 -11.24 4.84 4.16
N THR A 127 -11.13 4.94 5.48
CA THR A 127 -12.20 4.49 6.38
C THR A 127 -13.47 5.30 6.17
N ARG A 128 -14.62 4.74 6.53
CA ARG A 128 -15.93 5.40 6.41
C ARG A 128 -15.97 6.72 7.21
N ALA A 129 -15.43 6.72 8.42
CA ALA A 129 -15.34 7.91 9.27
C ALA A 129 -14.55 9.03 8.58
N ILE A 130 -13.38 8.71 8.00
CA ILE A 130 -12.55 9.70 7.28
C ILE A 130 -13.25 10.21 6.01
N ARG A 131 -14.12 9.43 5.37
CA ARG A 131 -14.90 9.91 4.22
C ARG A 131 -16.05 10.85 4.59
N ARG A 132 -16.55 10.78 5.83
CA ARG A 132 -17.70 11.54 6.31
C ARG A 132 -17.33 12.80 7.11
N ARG A 133 -16.10 12.87 7.63
CA ARG A 133 -15.62 14.07 8.33
C ARG A 133 -15.62 15.29 7.39
N LEU A 134 -15.70 16.47 7.98
CA LEU A 134 -15.59 17.74 7.27
C LEU A 134 -14.23 17.89 6.58
N ASN A 135 -14.19 18.70 5.54
CA ASN A 135 -12.94 19.09 4.91
C ASN A 135 -12.13 19.99 5.86
N LYS A 136 -10.79 19.96 5.76
CA LYS A 136 -9.92 20.82 6.58
C LYS A 136 -10.28 22.30 6.41
N HIS A 137 -10.65 22.71 5.19
CA HIS A 137 -11.11 24.07 4.94
C HIS A 137 -12.35 24.41 5.76
N GLU A 138 -13.38 23.56 5.70
CA GLU A 138 -14.64 23.72 6.46
C GLU A 138 -14.39 23.74 7.97
N GLU A 139 -13.53 22.86 8.46
CA GLU A 139 -13.14 22.81 9.88
C GLU A 139 -12.42 24.09 10.33
N THR A 140 -11.64 24.71 9.45
CA THR A 140 -10.92 25.96 9.73
C THR A 140 -11.74 27.23 9.50
N LEU A 141 -12.97 27.13 8.96
CA LEU A 141 -13.80 28.31 8.73
C LEU A 141 -14.10 29.02 10.05
N ARG A 142 -13.65 30.27 10.15
CA ARG A 142 -13.92 31.16 11.29
C ARG A 142 -14.85 32.27 10.85
N THR A 143 -15.78 32.65 11.72
CA THR A 143 -16.65 33.82 11.48
C THR A 143 -15.82 35.10 11.40
N LYS A 144 -16.31 36.11 10.65
CA LYS A 144 -15.61 37.41 10.54
C LYS A 144 -15.31 38.05 11.90
N LYS A 145 -16.20 37.85 12.87
CA LYS A 145 -16.02 38.30 14.27
C LYS A 145 -14.85 37.60 14.95
N MET A 146 -14.76 36.27 14.83
CA MET A 146 -13.61 35.51 15.37
C MET A 146 -12.31 35.90 14.67
N GLN A 147 -12.29 36.02 13.34
CA GLN A 147 -11.10 36.44 12.60
C GLN A 147 -10.57 37.80 13.05
N ARG A 148 -11.46 38.77 13.35
CA ARG A 148 -11.08 40.07 13.91
C ARG A 148 -10.48 39.91 15.30
N LYS A 149 -11.11 39.11 16.17
CA LYS A 149 -10.64 38.85 17.54
C LYS A 149 -9.26 38.18 17.54
N ASP A 150 -9.05 37.16 16.72
CA ASP A 150 -7.78 36.42 16.63
C ASP A 150 -6.64 37.32 16.13
N ARG A 151 -6.95 38.28 15.23
CA ARG A 151 -5.99 39.30 14.77
C ARG A 151 -5.63 40.30 15.87
N LEU A 152 -6.63 40.76 16.62
CA LEU A 152 -6.46 41.78 17.64
C LEU A 152 -5.75 41.22 18.88
N TYR A 153 -6.13 40.02 19.30
CA TYR A 153 -5.62 39.35 20.50
C TYR A 153 -4.87 38.08 20.15
N SER A 154 -3.73 38.23 19.47
CA SER A 154 -2.85 37.10 19.19
C SER A 154 -2.19 36.60 20.48
N ILE A 155 -2.07 35.28 20.61
CA ILE A 155 -1.36 34.69 21.75
C ILE A 155 0.12 35.02 21.60
N ARG A 156 0.62 35.91 22.46
CA ARG A 156 2.02 36.31 22.49
C ARG A 156 2.78 35.41 23.45
N LYS A 157 3.99 35.01 23.07
CA LYS A 157 4.91 34.33 23.99
C LYS A 157 5.56 35.37 24.89
N PHE A 158 5.51 35.18 26.20
CA PHE A 158 6.18 36.04 27.17
C PHE A 158 6.88 35.19 28.23
N ALA A 159 7.85 35.79 28.91
CA ALA A 159 8.54 35.23 30.05
C ALA A 159 8.56 36.27 31.17
N VAL A 160 8.52 35.82 32.41
CA VAL A 160 8.64 36.68 33.59
C VAL A 160 10.07 36.56 34.11
N LYS A 161 10.68 37.69 34.41
CA LYS A 161 12.00 37.74 35.01
C LYS A 161 11.89 37.24 36.46
N ALA A 162 12.78 36.34 36.86
CA ALA A 162 12.90 35.91 38.26
C ALA A 162 13.48 37.03 39.12
#